data_AF-A0A4Z0J682-F1
#
_entry.id   AF-A0A4Z0J682-F1
#
_cell.length_a   1.000
_cell.length_b   1.000
_cell.length_c   1.000
_cell.angle_alpha   90.00
_cell.angle_beta   90.00
_cell.angle_gamma   90.00
#
_symmetry.space_group_name_H-M   'P 1'
#
loop_
_entity.id
_entity.type
_entity.pdbx_description
1 polymer ?
#
loop_
_entity_poly.entity_id
_entity_poly.type
_entity_poly.pdbx_seq_one_letter_code
_entity_poly.pdbx_strand_id
1 'polypeptide(L)' 'MSLEWEQIVIDREEKVVKNRLHLDFRPDDQDAEVARLLALGARRVDVGQTGDEPWVVLADPEGNEFCILSS' A
#
# COMPACT_ATOMS: atom_id res chain seq x y z
N MET A 1 -17.25 -31.23 6.83
CA MET A 1 -15.83 -30.82 6.87
C MET A 1 -15.48 -30.09 5.59
N SER A 2 -16.13 -28.94 5.35
CA SER A 2 -15.76 -27.99 4.31
C SER A 2 -15.44 -26.72 5.05
N LEU A 3 -14.15 -26.39 5.14
CA LEU A 3 -13.74 -25.07 5.59
C LEU A 3 -13.89 -24.19 4.35
N GLU A 4 -15.01 -23.49 4.29
CA GLU A 4 -15.27 -22.46 3.29
C GLU A 4 -14.20 -21.39 3.43
N TRP A 5 -13.58 -21.02 2.32
CA TRP A 5 -12.50 -20.03 2.21
C TRP A 5 -12.93 -18.60 2.59
N GLU A 6 -14.08 -18.42 3.23
CA GLU A 6 -14.66 -17.16 3.67
C GLU A 6 -14.03 -16.60 4.95
N GLN A 7 -13.12 -17.34 5.58
CA GLN A 7 -12.46 -16.93 6.84
C GLN A 7 -11.06 -16.34 6.63
N ILE A 8 -10.80 -15.64 5.52
CA ILE A 8 -9.77 -14.60 5.56
C ILE A 8 -10.38 -13.48 6.41
N VAL A 9 -10.21 -13.61 7.72
CA VAL A 9 -10.41 -12.51 8.66
C VAL A 9 -9.37 -11.47 8.29
N ILE A 10 -9.73 -10.56 7.40
CA ILE A 10 -9.08 -9.26 7.35
C ILE A 10 -9.43 -8.65 8.69
N ASP A 11 -8.49 -8.75 9.62
CA ASP A 11 -8.52 -8.07 10.91
C ASP A 11 -8.52 -6.57 10.59
N ARG A 12 -9.72 -6.01 10.37
CA ARG A 12 -9.93 -4.59 10.11
C ARG A 12 -9.84 -3.84 11.44
N GLU A 13 -8.74 -3.99 12.16
CA GLU A 13 -8.39 -3.07 13.23
C GLU A 13 -8.12 -1.72 12.57
N GLU A 14 -9.00 -0.76 12.82
CA GLU A 14 -8.94 0.56 12.20
C GLU A 14 -7.66 1.28 12.66
N LYS A 15 -6.82 1.73 11.73
CA LYS A 15 -5.55 2.40 12.01
C LYS A 15 -5.75 3.64 12.89
N VAL A 16 -5.30 3.57 14.15
CA VAL A 16 -5.48 4.65 15.14
C VAL A 16 -4.41 5.76 15.02
N VAL A 17 -3.22 5.46 14.49
CA VAL A 17 -2.09 6.41 14.42
C VAL A 17 -1.27 6.22 13.14
N LYS A 18 -0.60 7.29 12.65
CA LYS A 18 0.37 7.19 11.53
C LYS A 18 1.45 6.15 11.84
N ASN A 19 1.85 5.38 10.82
CA ASN A 19 2.95 4.43 10.97
C ASN A 19 4.22 5.19 11.40
N ARG A 20 4.87 4.70 12.45
CA ARG A 20 6.13 5.27 12.96
C ARG A 20 7.34 4.89 12.10
N LEU A 21 7.13 4.02 11.11
CA LEU A 21 8.10 3.53 10.17
C LEU A 21 7.69 3.97 8.76
N HIS A 22 8.63 4.53 8.02
CA HIS A 22 8.47 4.89 6.61
C HIS A 22 9.20 3.84 5.77
N LEU A 23 8.46 3.08 4.97
CA LEU A 23 9.03 2.06 4.09
C LEU A 23 9.11 2.61 2.66
N ASP A 24 10.31 2.54 2.07
CA ASP A 24 10.59 2.97 0.71
C ASP A 24 11.04 1.79 -0.14
N PHE A 25 10.42 1.61 -1.30
CA PHE A 25 10.82 0.63 -2.29
C PHE A 25 11.27 1.35 -3.58
N ARG A 26 12.34 0.85 -4.20
CA ARG A 26 12.91 1.37 -5.47
C ARG A 26 12.90 0.26 -6.52
N PRO A 27 11.78 0.05 -7.23
CA PRO A 27 11.73 -0.87 -8.37
C PRO A 27 12.43 -0.24 -9.58
N ASP A 28 12.77 -1.07 -10.58
CA ASP A 28 13.28 -0.59 -11.87
C ASP A 28 12.21 0.16 -12.68
N ASP A 29 10.93 -0.22 -12.52
CA ASP A 29 9.77 0.40 -13.16
C ASP A 29 8.71 0.72 -12.09
N GLN A 30 8.58 2.01 -11.76
CA GLN A 30 7.66 2.51 -10.75
C GLN A 30 6.19 2.27 -11.15
N ASP A 31 5.83 2.49 -12.41
CA ASP A 31 4.45 2.39 -12.87
C ASP A 31 3.98 0.93 -12.90
N ALA A 32 4.84 0.02 -13.37
CA ALA A 32 4.56 -1.40 -13.36
C ALA A 32 4.38 -1.93 -11.92
N GLU A 33 5.24 -1.50 -11.00
CA GLU A 33 5.16 -1.94 -9.61
C GLU A 33 3.93 -1.37 -8.90
N VAL A 34 3.61 -0.09 -9.13
CA VAL A 34 2.38 0.52 -8.61
C VAL A 34 1.15 -0.23 -9.16
N ALA A 35 1.09 -0.52 -10.46
CA ALA A 35 -0.02 -1.27 -11.04
C ALA A 35 -0.16 -2.67 -10.42
N ARG A 36 0.96 -3.37 -10.20
CA ARG A 36 0.98 -4.70 -9.56
C ARG A 36 0.45 -4.64 -8.13
N LEU A 37 0.89 -3.67 -7.33
CA LEU A 37 0.49 -3.54 -5.93
C LEU A 37 -0.99 -3.17 -5.80
N LEU A 38 -1.51 -2.32 -6.68
CA LEU A 38 -2.95 -2.01 -6.74
C LEU A 38 -3.77 -3.27 -7.09
N ALA A 39 -3.30 -4.08 -8.02
CA ALA A 39 -3.95 -5.36 -8.35
C ALA A 39 -3.95 -6.36 -7.18
N LEU A 40 -3.00 -6.24 -6.25
CA LEU A 40 -2.92 -7.01 -5.01
C LEU A 40 -3.73 -6.42 -3.84
N GLY A 41 -4.43 -5.30 -4.06
CA GLY A 41 -5.30 -4.68 -3.06
C GLY A 41 -4.70 -3.49 -2.33
N ALA A 42 -3.50 -3.04 -2.72
CA ALA A 42 -3.03 -1.74 -2.26
C ALA A 42 -3.91 -0.61 -2.81
N ARG A 43 -3.90 0.54 -2.13
CA ARG A 43 -4.63 1.74 -2.54
C ARG A 43 -3.71 2.95 -2.51
N ARG A 44 -3.92 3.91 -3.42
CA ARG A 44 -3.25 5.21 -3.34
C ARG A 44 -3.70 5.95 -2.09
N VAL A 45 -2.75 6.62 -1.45
CA VAL A 45 -3.00 7.46 -0.27
C VAL A 45 -2.50 8.86 -0.54
N ASP A 46 -3.29 9.84 -0.14
CA ASP A 46 -2.86 11.22 -0.08
C ASP A 46 -2.35 11.52 1.34
N VAL A 47 -1.07 11.88 1.44
CA VAL A 47 -0.46 12.37 2.68
C VAL A 47 -0.03 13.84 2.58
N GLY A 48 -0.51 14.56 1.56
CA GLY A 48 -0.16 15.94 1.25
C GLY A 48 0.81 16.11 0.08
N GLN A 49 0.94 15.11 -0.80
CA GLN A 49 1.74 15.23 -2.03
C GLN A 49 1.04 16.13 -3.06
N THR A 50 1.82 16.89 -3.83
CA THR A 50 1.31 17.72 -4.93
C THR A 50 1.14 16.95 -6.24
N GLY A 51 1.83 15.81 -6.37
CA GLY A 51 1.92 15.01 -7.59
C GLY A 51 3.20 15.26 -8.39
N ASP A 52 4.07 16.16 -7.92
CA ASP A 52 5.39 16.42 -8.52
C ASP A 52 6.50 15.61 -7.85
N GLU A 53 6.18 14.93 -6.75
CA GLU A 53 7.12 14.11 -6.00
C GLU A 53 7.56 12.88 -6.82
N PRO A 54 8.85 12.50 -6.76
CA PRO A 54 9.36 11.30 -7.44
C PRO A 54 8.94 10.00 -6.74
N TRP A 55 7.80 9.98 -6.05
CA TRP A 55 7.28 8.81 -5.37
C TRP A 55 5.76 8.74 -5.37
N VAL A 56 5.25 7.51 -5.32
CA VAL A 56 3.83 7.22 -5.15
C VAL A 56 3.63 6.61 -3.77
N VAL A 57 2.72 7.18 -2.97
CA VAL A 57 2.36 6.62 -1.67
C VAL A 57 1.18 5.68 -1.83
N LEU A 58 1.36 4.46 -1.34
CA LEU A 58 0.34 3.44 -1.27
C LEU A 58 0.09 3.03 0.18
N ALA A 59 -1.10 2.49 0.45
CA ALA A 59 -1.36 1.69 1.63
C ALA A 59 -1.72 0.26 1.22
N ASP A 60 -1.22 -0.72 1.96
CA ASP A 60 -1.67 -2.10 1.84
C ASP A 60 -3.12 -2.27 2.34
N PRO A 61 -3.73 -3.47 2.19
CA PRO A 61 -5.09 -3.72 2.68
C PRO A 61 -5.30 -3.48 4.18
N GLU A 62 -4.25 -3.55 4.99
CA GLU A 62 -4.27 -3.30 6.44
C GLU A 62 -4.12 -1.81 6.78
N GLY A 63 -3.81 -0.96 5.79
CA GLY A 63 -3.66 0.47 5.96
C GLY A 63 -2.22 0.93 6.26
N ASN A 64 -1.23 0.07 6.09
CA ASN A 64 0.18 0.43 6.26
C ASN A 64 0.66 1.23 5.05
N GLU A 65 1.13 2.45 5.31
CA GLU A 65 1.62 3.37 4.27
C GLU A 65 3.09 3.08 3.91
N PHE A 66 3.39 3.14 2.62
CA PHE A 66 4.76 3.03 2.08
C PHE A 66 4.88 3.77 0.74
N CYS A 67 6.11 4.08 0.34
CA CYS A 67 6.41 4.79 -0.90
C CYS A 67 7.05 3.87 -1.93
N ILE A 68 6.63 4.03 -3.19
CA ILE A 68 7.34 3.50 -4.36
C ILE A 68 8.05 4.68 -5.02
N LEU A 69 9.37 4.69 -4.96
CA LEU A 69 10.21 5.76 -5.49
C LEU A 69 10.51 5.53 -6.98
N SER A 70 10.71 6.61 -7.73
CA SER A 70 11.25 6.53 -9.10
C SER A 70 12.76 6.25 -9.02
N SER A 71 13.29 5.51 -10.00
CA SER A 71 14.73 5.23 -10.13
C SER A 71 15.56 6.50 -10.35
#